data_AF-A0A2M7A5H0-F1
#
_entry.id   AF-A0A2M7A5H0-F1
#
_cell.length_a   1.000
_cell.length_b   1.000
_cell.length_c   1.000
_cell.angle_alpha   90.00
_cell.angle_beta   90.00
_cell.angle_gamma   90.00
#
_symmetry.space_group_name_H-M   'P 1'
#
loop_
_entity.id
_entity.type
_entity.pdbx_description
1 polymer ?
#
loop_
_entity_poly.entity_id
_entity_poly.type
_entity_poly.pdbx_seq_one_letter_code
_entity_poly.pdbx_strand_id
1 'polypeptide(L)' 'MDLTHVGKWLIGLGIAFAAFGAILVVSGRFTGGRPLPGDISLHRGGIIFYLPITTCLLVSIILSLLLSVIVRKH' A
#
# COMPACT_ATOMS: atom_id res chain seq x y z
N MET A 1 12.36 -26.43 7.02
CA MET A 1 11.45 -25.27 7.09
C MET A 1 10.12 -25.79 7.61
N ASP A 2 9.71 -25.42 8.82
CA ASP A 2 8.45 -25.92 9.38
C ASP A 2 7.24 -25.39 8.61
N LEU A 3 6.21 -26.22 8.47
CA LEU A 3 4.94 -25.82 7.82
C LEU A 3 4.33 -24.57 8.47
N THR A 4 4.54 -24.39 9.78
CA THR A 4 4.15 -23.19 10.53
C THR A 4 4.85 -21.93 10.01
N HIS A 5 6.12 -22.04 9.61
CA HIS A 5 6.89 -20.91 9.07
C HIS A 5 6.40 -20.54 7.67
N VAL A 6 6.16 -21.56 6.84
CA VAL A 6 5.59 -21.39 5.49
C VAL A 6 4.19 -20.76 5.55
N GLY A 7 3.34 -21.22 6.48
CA GLY A 7 1.99 -20.68 6.68
C GLY A 7 1.98 -19.20 7.08
N LYS A 8 2.91 -18.76 7.94
CA LYS A 8 3.06 -17.34 8.28
C LYS A 8 3.41 -16.48 7.07
N TRP A 9 4.33 -16.95 6.22
CA TRP A 9 4.70 -16.26 5.00
C TRP A 9 3.53 -16.16 4.02
N LEU A 10 2.75 -17.24 3.89
CA LEU A 10 1.59 -17.28 3.01
C LEU A 10 0.50 -16.30 3.45
N ILE A 11 0.23 -16.21 4.76
CA ILE A 11 -0.71 -15.22 5.33
C ILE A 11 -0.20 -13.80 5.09
N GLY A 12 1.09 -13.53 5.33
CA GLY A 12 1.68 -12.21 5.08
C GLY A 12 1.57 -11.77 3.62
N LEU A 13 1.88 -12.66 2.67
CA LEU A 13 1.72 -12.42 1.24
C LEU A 13 0.26 -12.19 0.84
N GLY A 14 -0.67 -12.98 1.38
CA GLY A 14 -2.10 -12.81 1.11
C GLY A 14 -2.62 -11.45 1.56
N ILE A 15 -2.21 -10.98 2.74
CA ILE A 15 -2.57 -9.64 3.24
C ILE A 15 -1.96 -8.55 2.34
N ALA A 16 -0.70 -8.70 1.92
CA ALA A 16 -0.05 -7.74 1.03
C ALA A 16 -0.77 -7.64 -0.32
N PHE A 17 -1.14 -8.77 -0.93
CA PHE A 17 -1.90 -8.78 -2.18
C PHE A 17 -3.31 -8.22 -2.03
N ALA A 18 -4.02 -8.53 -0.95
CA ALA A 18 -5.33 -7.98 -0.67
C ALA A 18 -5.28 -6.46 -0.52
N ALA A 19 -4.27 -5.94 0.18
CA ALA A 19 -4.07 -4.51 0.34
C ALA A 19 -3.69 -3.83 -0.98
N PHE A 20 -2.86 -4.47 -1.82
CA PHE A 20 -2.54 -3.99 -3.16
C PHE A 20 -3.78 -3.94 -4.07
N GLY A 21 -4.61 -4.99 -4.05
CA GLY A 21 -5.88 -5.00 -4.76
C GLY A 21 -6.85 -3.92 -4.26
N ALA A 22 -6.91 -3.69 -2.95
CA ALA A 22 -7.71 -2.61 -2.37
C ALA A 22 -7.23 -1.23 -2.82
N ILE A 23 -5.91 -0.98 -2.89
CA ILE A 23 -5.35 0.25 -3.47
C ILE A 23 -5.82 0.42 -4.91
N LEU A 24 -5.74 -0.61 -5.75
CA LEU A 24 -6.13 -0.53 -7.16
C LEU A 24 -7.63 -0.26 -7.33
N VAL A 25 -8.48 -0.88 -6.50
CA VAL A 25 -9.92 -0.64 -6.52
C VAL A 25 -10.22 0.80 -6.08
N VAL A 26 -9.61 1.25 -4.98
CA VAL A 26 -9.81 2.61 -4.46
C VAL A 26 -9.26 3.64 -5.44
N SER A 27 -8.08 3.45 -6.01
CA SER A 27 -7.50 4.36 -7.01
C SER A 27 -8.34 4.45 -8.29
N GLY A 28 -8.87 3.31 -8.77
CA GLY A 28 -9.79 3.29 -9.90
C GLY A 28 -11.15 3.95 -9.61
N ARG A 29 -11.64 3.84 -8.36
CA ARG A 29 -12.94 4.38 -7.91
C ARG A 29 -12.89 5.87 -7.60
N PHE A 30 -11.82 6.34 -6.97
CA PHE A 30 -11.67 7.74 -6.56
C PHE A 30 -11.22 8.64 -7.72
N THR A 31 -10.54 8.09 -8.74
CA THR A 31 -10.20 8.87 -9.94
C THR A 31 -11.37 8.99 -10.89
N GLY A 32 -12.17 7.94 -11.10
CA GLY A 32 -13.15 7.93 -12.19
C GLY A 32 -12.53 8.29 -13.56
N GLY A 33 -11.21 8.08 -13.72
CA GLY A 33 -10.43 8.56 -14.88
C GLY A 33 -9.90 10.00 -14.80
N ARG A 34 -10.03 10.68 -13.65
CA ARG A 34 -9.56 12.04 -13.37
C ARG A 34 -8.64 12.05 -12.13
N PRO A 35 -7.64 12.94 -12.01
CA PRO A 35 -6.78 12.98 -10.82
C PRO A 35 -7.60 13.28 -9.55
N LEU A 36 -7.35 12.51 -8.47
CA LEU A 36 -8.03 12.63 -7.17
C LEU A 36 -7.82 14.01 -6.55
N PRO A 37 -8.87 14.66 -6.01
CA PRO A 37 -8.69 15.75 -5.06
C PRO A 37 -8.26 15.14 -3.72
N GLY A 38 -6.95 14.98 -3.52
CA GLY A 38 -6.36 14.31 -2.36
C GLY A 38 -4.90 13.88 -2.57
N ASP A 39 -4.51 13.61 -3.82
CA ASP A 39 -3.10 13.69 -4.21
C ASP A 39 -2.71 15.16 -4.15
N ILE A 40 -1.71 15.51 -3.32
CA ILE A 40 -1.18 16.86 -3.32
C ILE A 40 -0.59 17.08 -4.70
N SER A 41 -1.36 17.78 -5.53
CA SER A 41 -1.02 18.11 -6.90
C SER A 41 -0.59 19.57 -6.90
N LEU A 42 0.67 19.81 -6.55
CA LEU A 42 1.20 21.18 -6.53
C LEU A 42 1.37 21.63 -7.97
N HIS A 43 0.55 22.58 -8.40
CA HIS A 43 0.67 23.24 -9.69
C HIS A 43 1.34 24.59 -9.48
N ARG A 44 2.62 24.70 -9.85
CA ARG A 44 3.38 25.95 -9.74
C ARG A 44 4.12 26.21 -11.06
N GLY A 45 3.73 27.27 -11.77
CA GLY A 45 4.46 27.78 -12.93
C GLY A 45 4.75 26.75 -14.04
N GLY A 46 3.79 25.85 -14.34
CA GLY A 46 3.94 24.82 -15.38
C GLY A 46 4.46 23.46 -14.91
N ILE A 47 4.89 23.34 -13.64
CA ILE A 47 5.30 22.07 -13.04
C ILE A 47 4.12 21.48 -12.26
N ILE A 48 3.82 20.21 -12.51
CA ILE A 48 2.79 19.44 -11.81
C ILE A 48 3.47 18.38 -10.95
N PHE A 49 3.43 18.54 -9.63
CA PHE A 49 4.00 17.57 -8.68
C PHE A 49 2.88 16.79 -8.00
N TYR A 50 2.77 15.49 -8.28
CA TYR A 50 1.78 14.59 -7.68
C TYR A 50 2.38 13.83 -6.50
N LEU A 51 1.83 14.01 -5.31
CA LEU A 51 2.25 13.34 -4.08
C LEU A 51 1.15 12.38 -3.59
N PRO A 52 1.30 11.06 -3.84
CA PRO A 52 0.28 10.09 -3.49
C PRO A 52 0.50 9.57 -2.07
N ILE A 53 0.21 10.45 -1.11
CA ILE A 53 0.43 10.25 0.33
C ILE A 53 -0.32 9.02 0.84
N THR A 54 -1.54 8.77 0.33
CA THR A 54 -2.36 7.63 0.72
C THR A 54 -1.66 6.30 0.38
N THR A 55 -1.07 6.17 -0.80
CA THR A 55 -0.28 4.99 -1.16
C THR A 55 0.96 4.84 -0.31
N CYS A 56 1.71 5.93 -0.09
CA CYS A 56 2.91 5.89 0.74
C CYS A 56 2.60 5.44 2.17
N LEU A 57 1.52 5.96 2.76
CA LEU A 57 1.07 5.60 4.10
C LEU A 57 0.61 4.14 4.18
N LEU A 58 -0.16 3.67 3.19
CA LEU A 58 -0.64 2.28 3.17
C LEU A 58 0.53 1.29 3.04
N VAL A 59 1.46 1.55 2.11
CA VAL A 59 2.67 0.74 1.94
C VAL A 59 3.47 0.70 3.24
N SER A 60 3.62 1.83 3.93
CA SER A 60 4.31 1.90 5.23
C SER A 60 3.63 1.02 6.28
N ILE A 61 2.30 1.10 6.44
CA ILE A 61 1.56 0.29 7.42
C ILE A 61 1.67 -1.20 7.11
N ILE A 62 1.53 -1.60 5.85
CA ILE A 62 1.65 -3.00 5.42
C ILE A 62 3.06 -3.52 5.71
N LEU A 63 4.09 -2.74 5.35
CA LEU A 63 5.47 -3.12 5.57
C LEU A 63 5.81 -3.20 7.05
N SER A 64 5.31 -2.27 7.87
CA SER A 64 5.43 -2.30 9.33
C SER A 64 4.73 -3.52 9.94
N LEU A 65 3.55 -3.91 9.47
CA LEU A 65 2.85 -5.12 9.92
C LEU A 65 3.61 -6.39 9.53
N LEU A 66 4.10 -6.47 8.29
CA LEU A 66 4.94 -7.58 7.82
C LEU A 66 6.21 -7.71 8.66
N LEU A 67 6.95 -6.62 8.82
CA LEU A 67 8.14 -6.58 9.66
C LEU A 67 7.82 -6.94 11.10
N SER A 68 6.72 -6.43 11.67
CA SER A 68 6.29 -6.77 13.03
C SER A 68 6.06 -8.27 13.21
N VAL A 69 5.40 -8.93 12.24
CA VAL A 69 5.10 -10.38 12.30
C VAL A 69 6.35 -11.25 12.07
N ILE A 70 7.31 -10.76 11.29
CA ILE A 70 8.60 -11.43 11.06
C ILE A 70 9.50 -11.27 12.29
N VAL A 71 9.65 -10.04 12.80
CA VAL A 71 10.55 -9.69 13.92
C VAL A 71 10.06 -10.22 15.26
N ARG A 72 8.75 -10.26 15.54
CA ARG A 72 8.24 -10.78 16.84
C ARG A 72 8.30 -12.29 17.01
N LYS A 73 8.63 -13.07 15.98
CA LYS A 73 8.71 -14.54 16.07
C LYS A 73 10.14 -15.08 15.98
N HIS A 74 11.13 -14.21 16.09
CA HIS A 74 12.53 -14.58 16.27
C HIS A 74 12.98 -14.24 17.70
#